data_AF-A0AAV2T066-F1
#
_entry.id   AF-A0AAV2T066-F1
#
_cell.length_a   1.000
_cell.length_b   1.000
_cell.length_c   1.000
_cell.angle_alpha   90.00
_cell.angle_beta   90.00
_cell.angle_gamma   90.00
#
_symmetry.space_group_name_H-M   'P 1'
#
loop_
_entity.id
_entity.type
_entity.pdbx_description
1 polymer ?
#
loop_
_entity_poly.entity_id
_entity_poly.type
_entity_poly.pdbx_seq_one_letter_code
_entity_poly.pdbx_strand_id
1 'polypeptide(L)'
;MNGIESLDDKHALLKDNDGAALQSSEHRIPPRLRRSRWLRRKWAAGLVCVGLAVVVFMFLGGSYILRMYLAPEESSGTPLLSREPECNLPIVTGVCRANAVKKDEGNRWAWSPSARACVEFKYSGCEGNENNFITKGHCLVSCHPHINI
;
A
#
# COMPACT_ATOMS: atom_id res chain seq x y z
N MET A 1 -89.66 55.84 -3.04
CA MET A 1 -88.84 56.88 -2.41
C MET A 1 -87.39 56.49 -2.69
N ASN A 2 -86.80 56.88 -3.81
CA ASN A 2 -86.25 58.19 -4.23
C ASN A 2 -84.72 58.22 -4.04
N GLY A 3 -84.01 58.80 -5.01
CA GLY A 3 -82.57 59.17 -4.97
C GLY A 3 -81.66 58.10 -5.60
N ILE A 4 -81.05 58.18 -6.80
CA ILE A 4 -80.31 59.22 -7.55
C ILE A 4 -79.32 60.07 -6.75
N GLU A 5 -78.01 59.81 -6.97
CA GLU A 5 -76.83 60.72 -7.05
C GLU A 5 -75.58 59.81 -7.00
N SER A 6 -74.64 59.73 -7.96
CA SER A 6 -73.88 60.70 -8.76
C SER A 6 -72.99 61.64 -7.94
N LEU A 7 -71.79 61.87 -8.49
CA LEU A 7 -70.73 62.81 -8.10
C LEU A 7 -69.79 62.30 -7.00
N ASP A 8 -68.58 61.87 -7.39
CA ASP A 8 -67.43 62.71 -7.78
C ASP A 8 -66.74 63.35 -6.57
N ASP A 9 -65.41 63.32 -6.65
CA ASP A 9 -64.57 64.40 -6.16
C ASP A 9 -64.35 64.54 -4.66
N LYS A 10 -63.24 63.96 -4.20
CA LYS A 10 -62.00 64.70 -3.88
C LYS A 10 -61.33 64.22 -2.60
N HIS A 11 -60.01 64.18 -2.74
CA HIS A 11 -59.01 64.76 -1.84
C HIS A 11 -58.07 63.80 -1.12
N ALA A 12 -56.82 64.28 -1.06
CA ALA A 12 -55.66 63.80 -0.34
C ALA A 12 -55.05 62.52 -0.95
N LEU A 13 -54.21 62.61 -1.99
CA LEU A 13 -52.91 63.30 -2.01
C LEU A 13 -52.10 63.13 -0.72
N LEU A 14 -50.92 62.52 -0.92
CA LEU A 14 -49.74 62.49 -0.06
C LEU A 14 -49.73 61.45 1.07
N LYS A 15 -49.00 60.37 0.83
CA LYS A 15 -47.65 60.24 1.39
C LYS A 15 -46.85 59.17 0.64
N ASP A 16 -45.72 59.61 0.12
CA ASP A 16 -44.73 58.76 -0.51
C ASP A 16 -44.00 57.87 0.51
N ASN A 17 -43.55 56.75 -0.06
CA ASN A 17 -42.38 55.93 0.26
C ASN A 17 -42.52 54.66 1.12
N ASP A 18 -42.34 53.57 0.35
CA ASP A 18 -41.57 52.36 0.60
C ASP A 18 -42.26 51.15 1.27
N GLY A 19 -42.45 50.09 0.47
CA GLY A 19 -42.53 48.73 0.98
C GLY A 19 -43.48 47.76 0.27
N ALA A 20 -43.01 47.17 -0.84
CA ALA A 20 -43.26 45.79 -1.31
C ALA A 20 -44.69 45.17 -1.38
N ALA A 21 -45.07 44.85 -2.63
CA ALA A 21 -45.44 43.51 -3.14
C ALA A 21 -46.85 42.89 -2.95
N LEU A 22 -47.34 42.32 -4.07
CA LEU A 22 -48.15 41.10 -4.35
C LEU A 22 -49.30 41.44 -5.33
N GLN A 23 -49.44 40.95 -6.57
CA GLN A 23 -49.31 39.65 -7.27
C GLN A 23 -50.69 39.11 -7.68
N SER A 24 -50.88 38.89 -8.99
CA SER A 24 -52.05 38.21 -9.58
C SER A 24 -51.63 37.18 -10.63
N SER A 25 -52.51 36.19 -10.77
CA SER A 25 -52.43 34.85 -11.38
C SER A 25 -52.45 34.82 -12.91
N GLU A 26 -51.83 33.79 -13.53
CA GLU A 26 -52.42 33.08 -14.68
C GLU A 26 -51.80 31.66 -14.86
N HIS A 27 -52.67 30.67 -15.07
CA HIS A 27 -52.41 29.23 -15.13
C HIS A 27 -51.67 28.81 -16.43
N ARG A 28 -50.49 28.17 -16.34
CA ARG A 28 -49.73 27.64 -17.49
C ARG A 28 -49.25 26.20 -17.23
N ILE A 29 -49.44 25.33 -18.22
CA ILE A 29 -49.09 23.89 -18.29
C ILE A 29 -47.77 23.55 -17.56
N PRO A 30 -47.71 22.52 -16.70
CA PRO A 30 -46.55 22.25 -15.86
C PRO A 30 -45.31 21.87 -16.70
N PRO A 31 -44.16 22.52 -16.50
CA PRO A 31 -42.92 22.33 -17.28
C PRO A 31 -42.22 20.98 -17.05
N ARG A 32 -42.81 20.07 -16.27
CA ARG A 32 -42.12 18.89 -15.71
C ARG A 32 -41.86 17.75 -16.70
N LEU A 33 -42.47 17.74 -17.90
CA LEU A 33 -42.26 16.66 -18.89
C LEU A 33 -41.38 17.03 -20.08
N ARG A 34 -40.71 18.19 -20.07
CA ARG A 34 -39.70 18.56 -21.08
C ARG A 34 -38.28 18.71 -20.51
N ARG A 35 -37.98 18.12 -19.35
CA ARG A 35 -36.63 18.14 -18.76
C ARG A 35 -36.09 16.75 -18.45
N SER A 36 -36.32 15.78 -19.33
CA SER A 36 -36.03 14.39 -18.96
C SER A 36 -35.31 13.55 -20.01
N ARG A 37 -35.23 13.94 -21.28
CA ARG A 37 -34.44 13.18 -22.27
C ARG A 37 -32.93 13.48 -22.23
N TRP A 38 -32.53 14.74 -22.14
CA TRP A 38 -31.11 15.13 -22.11
C TRP A 38 -30.41 14.73 -20.81
N LEU A 39 -31.11 14.89 -19.68
CA LEU A 39 -30.60 14.48 -18.38
C LEU A 39 -30.46 12.95 -18.30
N ARG A 40 -31.47 12.18 -18.71
CA ARG A 40 -31.36 10.70 -18.79
C ARG A 40 -30.24 10.23 -19.72
N ARG A 41 -30.00 10.89 -20.86
CA ARG A 41 -28.88 10.58 -21.76
C ARG A 41 -27.52 10.88 -21.13
N LYS A 42 -27.40 11.94 -20.32
CA LYS A 42 -26.18 12.24 -19.57
C LYS A 42 -25.90 11.24 -18.45
N TRP A 43 -26.93 10.85 -17.70
CA TRP A 43 -26.80 9.80 -16.68
C TRP A 43 -26.50 8.44 -17.31
N ALA A 44 -27.14 8.11 -18.45
CA ALA A 44 -26.86 6.87 -19.18
C ALA A 44 -25.42 6.84 -19.73
N ALA A 45 -24.93 7.92 -20.34
CA ALA A 45 -23.54 8.01 -20.80
C ALA A 45 -22.53 7.92 -19.64
N GLY A 46 -22.83 8.56 -18.50
CA GLY A 46 -22.01 8.45 -17.29
C GLY A 46 -21.94 7.01 -16.75
N LEU A 47 -23.09 6.33 -16.68
CA LEU A 47 -23.15 4.92 -16.24
C LEU A 47 -22.40 3.97 -17.18
N VAL A 48 -22.45 4.22 -18.49
CA VAL A 48 -21.67 3.45 -19.47
C VAL A 48 -20.17 3.68 -19.27
N CYS A 49 -19.70 4.92 -19.09
CA CYS A 49 -18.28 5.20 -18.86
C CYS A 49 -17.77 4.62 -17.53
N VAL A 50 -18.55 4.72 -16.45
CA VAL A 50 -18.20 4.12 -15.16
C VAL A 50 -18.19 2.59 -15.26
N GLY A 51 -19.18 2.00 -15.95
CA GLY A 51 -19.21 0.56 -16.21
C GLY A 51 -18.00 0.08 -17.02
N LEU A 52 -17.64 0.78 -18.09
CA LEU A 52 -16.46 0.46 -18.90
C LEU A 52 -15.16 0.61 -18.11
N ALA A 53 -15.03 1.64 -17.25
CA ALA A 53 -13.88 1.79 -16.38
C ALA A 53 -13.78 0.64 -15.36
N VAL A 54 -14.90 0.27 -14.70
CA VAL A 54 -14.94 -0.84 -13.75
C VAL A 54 -14.61 -2.17 -14.45
N VAL A 55 -15.13 -2.41 -15.65
CA VAL A 55 -14.79 -3.58 -16.48
C VAL A 55 -13.31 -3.55 -16.86
N VAL A 56 -12.74 -2.42 -17.25
CA VAL A 56 -11.30 -2.28 -17.50
C VAL A 56 -10.47 -2.57 -16.24
N PHE A 57 -10.87 -2.05 -15.08
CA PHE A 57 -10.19 -2.34 -13.81
C PHE A 57 -10.37 -3.80 -13.36
N MET A 58 -11.49 -4.44 -13.67
CA MET A 58 -11.72 -5.85 -13.30
C MET A 58 -11.10 -6.84 -14.29
N PHE A 59 -11.09 -6.54 -15.60
CA PHE A 59 -10.60 -7.46 -16.63
C PHE A 59 -9.14 -7.18 -17.04
N LEU A 60 -8.69 -5.93 -17.06
CA LEU A 60 -7.27 -5.59 -17.27
C LEU A 60 -6.52 -5.46 -15.94
N GLY A 61 -7.20 -5.03 -14.88
CA GLY A 61 -6.62 -4.93 -13.53
C GLY A 61 -6.78 -6.17 -12.66
N GLY A 62 -7.79 -7.03 -12.87
CA GLY A 62 -7.98 -8.24 -12.05
C GLY A 62 -6.93 -9.32 -12.33
N SER A 63 -6.59 -9.55 -13.61
CA SER A 63 -5.44 -10.39 -13.98
C SER A 63 -4.13 -9.81 -13.43
N TYR A 64 -3.99 -8.47 -13.43
CA TYR A 64 -2.82 -7.77 -12.91
C TYR A 64 -2.70 -7.87 -11.37
N ILE A 65 -3.79 -7.62 -10.63
CA ILE A 65 -3.84 -7.75 -9.17
C ILE A 65 -3.70 -9.22 -8.77
N LEU A 66 -4.32 -10.16 -9.48
CA LEU A 66 -4.15 -11.59 -9.22
C LEU A 66 -2.72 -12.05 -9.51
N ARG A 67 -2.06 -11.55 -10.56
CA ARG A 67 -0.62 -11.75 -10.80
C ARG A 67 0.24 -11.10 -9.73
N MET A 68 -0.21 -10.02 -9.07
CA MET A 68 0.51 -9.39 -7.97
C MET A 68 0.31 -10.11 -6.63
N TYR A 69 -0.87 -10.70 -6.38
CA TYR A 69 -1.18 -11.48 -5.18
C TYR A 69 -0.79 -12.97 -5.28
N LEU A 70 -0.75 -13.53 -6.49
CA LEU A 70 -0.29 -14.90 -6.77
C LEU A 70 1.14 -14.95 -7.32
N ALA A 71 1.76 -13.81 -7.64
CA ALA A 71 3.22 -13.80 -7.67
C ALA A 71 3.64 -14.08 -6.22
N PRO A 72 4.26 -15.22 -5.92
CA PRO A 72 5.06 -15.27 -4.70
C PRO A 72 6.00 -14.06 -4.73
N GLU A 73 6.42 -13.56 -3.58
CA GLU A 73 7.68 -12.83 -3.55
C GLU A 73 8.75 -13.78 -4.11
N GLU A 74 8.91 -13.78 -5.43
CA GLU A 74 10.06 -14.29 -6.12
C GLU A 74 11.10 -13.21 -5.89
N SER A 75 11.59 -13.18 -4.65
CA SER A 75 12.93 -12.72 -4.36
C SER A 75 13.78 -13.34 -5.45
N SER A 76 14.29 -12.49 -6.33
CA SER A 76 15.35 -12.78 -7.28
C SER A 76 16.60 -13.20 -6.51
N GLY A 77 16.52 -14.42 -6.01
CA GLY A 77 17.47 -15.19 -5.29
C GLY A 77 17.05 -16.62 -5.55
N THR A 78 17.92 -17.34 -6.25
CA THR A 78 18.02 -18.80 -6.26
C THR A 78 17.38 -19.46 -5.04
N PRO A 79 16.80 -20.69 -5.15
CA PRO A 79 16.24 -21.39 -4.00
C PRO A 79 17.25 -21.28 -2.87
N LEU A 80 16.78 -21.01 -1.66
CA LEU A 80 17.58 -21.09 -0.45
C LEU A 80 18.11 -22.52 -0.33
N LEU A 81 19.12 -22.87 -1.13
CA LEU A 81 20.27 -23.56 -0.60
C LEU A 81 20.76 -22.59 0.46
N SER A 82 20.15 -22.72 1.65
CA SER A 82 20.81 -22.53 2.92
C SER A 82 22.29 -22.66 2.66
N ARG A 83 23.02 -21.54 2.66
CA ARG A 83 24.47 -21.53 2.49
C ARG A 83 24.99 -22.48 3.55
N GLU A 84 25.22 -23.71 3.15
CA GLU A 84 25.56 -24.76 4.07
C GLU A 84 26.94 -24.37 4.56
N PRO A 85 27.13 -24.22 5.88
CA PRO A 85 28.40 -23.78 6.39
C PRO A 85 29.48 -24.71 5.85
N GLU A 86 30.45 -24.15 5.14
CA GLU A 86 31.41 -24.97 4.43
C GLU A 86 32.49 -25.45 5.40
N CYS A 87 32.17 -26.55 6.08
CA CYS A 87 32.93 -27.10 7.20
C CYS A 87 34.33 -27.60 6.83
N ASN A 88 34.59 -27.81 5.53
CA ASN A 88 35.87 -28.25 5.02
C ASN A 88 36.82 -27.10 4.66
N LEU A 89 36.39 -25.84 4.82
CA LEU A 89 37.27 -24.70 4.61
C LEU A 89 38.37 -24.63 5.68
N PRO A 90 39.55 -24.06 5.33
CA PRO A 90 40.64 -23.88 6.29
C PRO A 90 40.22 -22.95 7.43
N ILE A 91 40.82 -23.10 8.61
CA ILE A 91 40.63 -22.15 9.71
C ILE A 91 41.37 -20.86 9.37
N VAL A 92 40.64 -19.75 9.22
CA VAL A 92 41.21 -18.46 8.81
C VAL A 92 41.02 -17.43 9.92
N THR A 93 42.14 -17.01 10.54
CA THR A 93 42.14 -15.89 11.48
C THR A 93 41.82 -14.56 10.80
N GLY A 94 42.25 -14.37 9.55
CA GLY A 94 42.16 -13.09 8.82
C GLY A 94 43.19 -12.06 9.28
N VAL A 95 43.40 -11.00 8.49
CA VAL A 95 44.30 -9.90 8.84
C VAL A 95 43.52 -8.59 8.88
N CYS A 96 43.42 -8.00 10.07
CA CYS A 96 42.66 -6.76 10.26
C CYS A 96 43.47 -5.69 10.96
N ARG A 97 42.97 -4.45 10.88
CA ARG A 97 43.53 -3.32 11.65
C ARG A 97 43.43 -3.60 13.15
N ALA A 98 44.33 -2.98 13.92
CA ALA A 98 44.26 -3.00 15.37
C ALA A 98 42.86 -2.57 15.85
N ASN A 99 42.30 -3.30 16.82
CA ASN A 99 40.95 -3.10 17.39
C ASN A 99 39.76 -3.43 16.47
N ALA A 100 39.96 -4.18 15.38
CA ALA A 100 38.85 -4.64 14.53
C ALA A 100 37.92 -5.64 15.23
N VAL A 101 38.43 -6.37 16.22
CA VAL A 101 37.66 -7.29 17.05
C VAL A 101 37.27 -6.64 18.36
N LYS A 102 35.99 -6.75 18.71
CA LYS A 102 35.52 -6.44 20.07
C LYS A 102 36.11 -7.46 21.04
N LYS A 103 36.38 -7.03 22.27
CA LYS A 103 37.08 -7.82 23.31
C LYS A 103 36.51 -9.23 23.50
N ASP A 104 35.22 -9.42 23.24
CA ASP A 104 34.43 -10.63 23.41
C ASP A 104 34.18 -11.44 22.11
N GLU A 105 34.45 -10.88 20.93
CA GLU A 105 34.11 -11.50 19.63
C GLU A 105 35.29 -12.20 18.94
N GLY A 106 36.48 -12.13 19.53
CA GLY A 106 37.71 -12.67 18.98
C GLY A 106 37.84 -14.20 19.07
N ASN A 107 37.18 -14.81 20.06
CA ASN A 107 37.18 -16.27 20.20
C ASN A 107 36.06 -16.86 19.35
N ARG A 108 36.42 -17.69 18.38
CA ARG A 108 35.49 -18.35 17.44
C ARG A 108 35.76 -19.84 17.40
N TRP A 109 34.81 -20.59 16.86
CA TRP A 109 34.87 -22.03 16.69
C TRP A 109 34.92 -22.38 15.21
N ALA A 110 35.67 -23.42 14.84
CA ALA A 110 35.75 -23.92 13.47
C ALA A 110 35.82 -25.45 13.48
N TRP A 111 35.26 -26.10 12.47
CA TRP A 111 35.40 -27.54 12.28
C TRP A 111 36.82 -27.88 11.81
N SER A 112 37.44 -28.86 12.48
CA SER A 112 38.72 -29.44 12.08
C SER A 112 38.48 -30.88 11.60
N PRO A 113 38.63 -31.16 10.29
CA PRO A 113 38.48 -32.52 9.77
C PRO A 113 39.50 -33.52 10.36
N SER A 114 40.70 -33.03 10.71
CA SER A 114 41.76 -33.86 11.31
C SER A 114 41.42 -34.25 12.75
N ALA A 115 40.90 -33.31 13.55
CA ALA A 115 40.44 -33.59 14.91
C ALA A 115 39.04 -34.21 14.95
N ARG A 116 38.29 -34.17 13.84
CA ARG A 116 36.86 -34.50 13.74
C ARG A 116 36.04 -33.80 14.82
N ALA A 117 36.38 -32.54 15.09
CA ALA A 117 35.82 -31.77 16.18
C ALA A 117 35.83 -30.28 15.87
N CYS A 118 34.95 -29.54 16.55
CA CYS A 118 34.99 -28.09 16.59
C CYS A 118 36.07 -27.61 17.55
N VAL A 119 37.03 -26.84 17.03
CA VAL A 119 38.17 -26.27 17.76
C VAL A 119 38.02 -24.76 17.90
N GLU A 120 38.51 -24.21 19.01
CA GLU A 120 38.51 -22.76 19.24
C GLU A 120 39.72 -22.11 18.57
N PHE A 121 39.54 -20.95 17.95
CA PHE A 121 40.60 -20.16 17.34
C PHE A 121 40.36 -18.66 17.53
N LYS A 122 41.42 -17.86 17.37
CA LYS A 122 41.32 -16.39 17.39
C LYS A 122 41.00 -15.89 15.99
N TYR A 123 39.87 -15.20 15.87
CA TYR A 123 39.48 -14.43 14.70
C TYR A 123 39.92 -12.98 14.87
N SER A 124 40.38 -12.37 13.79
CA SER A 124 40.88 -10.99 13.76
C SER A 124 39.79 -9.94 13.53
N GLY A 125 38.59 -10.36 13.08
CA GLY A 125 37.41 -9.51 12.90
C GLY A 125 36.94 -9.34 11.46
N CYS A 126 37.81 -9.67 10.51
CA CYS A 126 37.60 -9.53 9.07
C CYS A 126 38.38 -10.61 8.32
N GLU A 127 38.12 -10.74 7.01
CA GLU A 127 38.81 -11.69 6.12
C GLU A 127 38.74 -13.17 6.56
N GLY A 128 37.75 -13.53 7.38
CA GLY A 128 37.43 -14.93 7.67
C GLY A 128 36.65 -15.59 6.55
N ASN A 129 36.42 -16.89 6.70
CA ASN A 129 35.54 -17.67 5.83
C ASN A 129 34.37 -18.27 6.63
N GLU A 130 33.58 -19.14 6.00
CA GLU A 130 32.34 -19.70 6.57
C GLU A 130 32.58 -20.75 7.66
N ASN A 131 33.79 -21.30 7.76
CA ASN A 131 34.19 -22.16 8.87
C ASN A 131 34.57 -21.32 10.11
N ASN A 132 33.62 -20.49 10.56
CA ASN A 132 33.76 -19.54 11.66
C ASN A 132 32.42 -19.39 12.39
N PHE A 133 32.34 -19.93 13.59
CA PHE A 133 31.13 -19.99 14.40
C PHE A 133 31.32 -19.28 15.74
N ILE A 134 30.27 -18.65 16.24
CA ILE A 134 30.32 -17.94 17.53
C ILE A 134 30.39 -18.93 18.69
N THR A 135 29.69 -20.05 18.59
CA THR A 135 29.62 -21.05 19.67
C THR A 135 30.01 -22.43 19.17
N LYS A 136 30.55 -23.25 20.08
CA LYS A 136 30.86 -24.66 19.81
C LYS A 136 29.62 -25.43 19.37
N GLY A 137 28.48 -25.18 20.01
CA GLY A 137 27.21 -25.85 19.71
C GLY A 137 26.76 -25.58 18.27
N HIS A 138 26.85 -24.32 17.81
CA HIS A 138 26.52 -23.98 16.43
C HIS A 138 27.46 -24.69 15.44
N CYS A 139 28.77 -24.66 15.69
CA CYS A 139 29.74 -25.41 14.89
C CYS A 139 29.40 -26.91 14.80
N LEU A 140 29.04 -27.53 15.92
CA LEU A 140 28.70 -28.96 15.94
C LEU A 140 27.40 -29.24 15.18
N VAL A 141 26.35 -28.45 15.38
CA VAL A 141 25.09 -28.64 14.63
C VAL A 141 25.30 -28.41 13.13
N SER A 142 26.16 -27.45 12.77
CA SER A 142 26.50 -27.12 11.40
C SER A 142 27.35 -28.16 10.69
N CYS A 143 28.34 -28.75 11.38
CA CYS A 143 29.42 -29.51 10.75
C CYS A 143 29.54 -30.95 11.20
N HIS A 144 28.88 -31.33 12.29
CA HIS A 144 28.91 -32.71 12.72
C HIS A 144 28.08 -33.53 11.74
N PRO A 145 28.67 -34.54 11.08
CA PRO A 145 27.91 -35.38 10.16
C PRO A 145 26.75 -35.99 10.93
N HIS A 146 25.52 -35.80 10.43
CA HIS A 146 24.36 -36.56 10.89
C HIS A 146 24.70 -38.04 10.70
N ILE A 147 25.08 -38.72 11.78
CA ILE A 147 25.17 -40.17 11.79
C ILE A 147 23.73 -40.65 11.65
N ASN A 148 23.35 -41.07 10.44
CA ASN A 148 22.18 -41.90 10.25
C ASN A 148 22.48 -43.24 10.91
N ILE A 149 22.06 -43.36 12.17
CA ILE A 149 22.13 -44.58 12.98
C ILE A 149 21.14 -45.59 12.43
#